data_AF-A3DMC0-F1
#
_entry.id   AF-A3DMC0-F1
#
_cell.length_a   1.000
_cell.length_b   1.000
_cell.length_c   1.000
_cell.angle_alpha   90.00
_cell.angle_beta   90.00
_cell.angle_gamma   90.00
#
_symmetry.space_group_name_H-M   'P 1'
#
loop_
_entity.id
_entity.type
_entity.pdbx_description
1 polymer ?
#
loop_
_entity_poly.entity_id
_entity_poly.type
_entity_poly.pdbx_seq_one_letter_code
_entity_poly.pdbx_strand_id
1 'polypeptide(L)'
;MERVVADSNVLVKWFIPEEYSEYAKLMRDNHLLGRIEVVAPIYALLEIYNALTKYYIRKILDREKLSKIIHLLHESRINFINIERTILDKALKYSLENHVTIYDAYYIVLAYELKTITYTADEKLLKNLKNKEPRLKHIKDYRYEDKYK
;
A
#
# COMPACT_ATOMS: atom_id res chain seq x y z
N MET A 1 7.10 17.40 0.17
CA MET A 1 6.76 16.33 1.13
C MET A 1 7.18 15.01 0.53
N GLU A 2 7.81 14.13 1.30
CA GLU A 2 8.23 12.81 0.80
C GLU A 2 6.99 11.93 0.58
N ARG A 3 6.84 11.37 -0.63
CA ARG A 3 5.75 10.43 -0.95
C ARG A 3 6.21 9.01 -0.71
N VAL A 4 5.30 8.10 -0.35
CA VAL A 4 5.52 6.65 -0.39
C VAL A 4 4.31 5.97 -0.99
N VAL A 5 4.52 4.91 -1.76
CA VAL A 5 3.42 4.08 -2.25
C VAL A 5 3.16 2.98 -1.23
N ALA A 6 1.91 2.82 -0.79
CA ALA A 6 1.51 1.75 0.11
C ALA A 6 0.57 0.79 -0.61
N ASP A 7 0.93 -0.50 -0.61
CA ASP A 7 0.07 -1.57 -1.07
C ASP A 7 -1.20 -1.67 -0.20
N SER A 8 -2.31 -2.12 -0.78
CA SER A 8 -3.59 -2.35 -0.10
C SER A 8 -3.42 -3.22 1.15
N ASN A 9 -2.56 -4.25 1.10
CA ASN A 9 -2.31 -5.14 2.25
C ASN A 9 -1.55 -4.46 3.41
N VAL A 10 -0.87 -3.33 3.16
CA VAL A 10 -0.27 -2.46 4.18
C VAL A 10 -1.31 -1.51 4.73
N LEU A 11 -2.14 -0.91 3.85
CA LEU A 11 -3.22 -0.01 4.25
C LEU A 11 -4.26 -0.70 5.14
N VAL A 12 -4.58 -1.97 4.88
CA VAL A 12 -5.46 -2.78 5.75
C VAL A 12 -4.90 -2.90 7.18
N LYS A 13 -3.58 -3.03 7.33
CA LYS A 13 -2.88 -3.18 8.63
C LYS A 13 -2.89 -1.92 9.48
N TRP A 14 -3.30 -0.77 8.92
CA TRP A 14 -3.54 0.45 9.69
C TRP A 14 -4.72 0.29 10.66
N PHE A 15 -5.66 -0.58 10.31
CA PHE A 15 -6.96 -0.70 10.97
C PHE A 15 -7.16 -2.07 11.63
N ILE A 16 -6.57 -3.13 11.06
CA ILE A 16 -6.70 -4.50 11.55
C ILE A 16 -5.35 -4.98 12.09
N PRO A 17 -5.26 -5.39 13.37
CA PRO A 17 -4.04 -5.96 13.92
C PRO A 17 -3.67 -7.29 13.23
N GLU A 18 -2.53 -7.28 12.56
CA GLU A 18 -1.87 -8.43 11.92
C GLU A 18 -0.35 -8.35 12.10
N GLU A 19 0.37 -9.35 11.62
CA GLU A 19 1.82 -9.31 11.50
C GLU A 19 2.28 -8.04 10.76
N TYR A 20 3.33 -7.40 11.29
CA TYR A 20 3.94 -6.16 10.79
C TYR A 20 3.08 -4.89 10.91
N SER A 21 1.97 -4.93 11.65
CA SER A 21 1.08 -3.77 11.83
C SER A 21 1.75 -2.62 12.56
N GLU A 22 2.74 -2.87 13.42
CA GLU A 22 3.53 -1.83 14.09
C GLU A 22 4.23 -0.91 13.09
N TYR A 23 4.77 -1.47 12.00
CA TYR A 23 5.42 -0.69 10.95
C TYR A 23 4.40 0.03 10.06
N ALA A 24 3.28 -0.63 9.75
CA ALA A 24 2.19 -0.01 9.00
C ALA A 24 1.58 1.18 9.77
N LYS A 25 1.41 1.05 11.09
CA LYS A 25 0.96 2.14 11.97
C LYS A 25 1.99 3.27 12.07
N LEU A 26 3.29 2.97 12.10
CA LEU A 26 4.31 4.02 12.04
C LEU A 26 4.20 4.83 10.74
N MET A 27 4.00 4.17 9.60
CA MET A 27 3.75 4.85 8.31
C MET A 27 2.48 5.71 8.36
N ARG A 28 1.38 5.16 8.87
CA ARG A 28 0.13 5.90 9.07
C ARG A 28 0.36 7.16 9.90
N ASP A 29 1.01 7.03 11.04
CA ASP A 29 1.17 8.15 11.97
C ASP A 29 2.03 9.25 11.35
N ASN A 30 3.07 8.90 10.59
CA ASN A 30 3.84 9.89 9.83
C ASN A 30 3.02 10.56 8.72
N HIS A 31 2.12 9.83 8.05
CA HIS A 31 1.20 10.40 7.08
C HIS A 31 0.22 11.39 7.74
N LEU A 32 -0.42 10.99 8.83
CA LEU A 32 -1.38 11.82 9.56
C LEU A 32 -0.72 13.07 10.18
N LEU A 33 0.56 12.98 10.55
CA LEU A 33 1.37 14.12 11.02
C LEU A 33 1.93 15.00 9.89
N GLY A 34 1.62 14.70 8.61
CA GLY A 34 2.10 15.46 7.46
C GLY A 34 3.61 15.33 7.21
N ARG A 35 4.25 14.30 7.77
CA ARG A 35 5.68 14.04 7.59
C ARG A 35 5.98 13.36 6.26
N ILE A 36 5.06 12.52 5.81
CA ILE A 36 5.05 11.88 4.50
C ILE A 36 3.66 11.99 3.88
N GLU A 37 3.56 11.72 2.58
CA GLU A 37 2.31 11.52 1.88
C GLU A 37 2.21 10.05 1.44
N VAL A 38 1.22 9.33 1.96
CA VAL A 38 0.92 7.97 1.52
C VAL A 38 0.05 8.02 0.28
N VAL A 39 0.51 7.33 -0.76
CA VAL A 39 -0.10 7.28 -2.08
C VAL A 39 -0.47 5.84 -2.42
N ALA A 40 -1.59 5.64 -3.10
CA ALA A 40 -2.00 4.36 -3.64
C ALA A 40 -2.78 4.57 -4.95
N PRO A 41 -2.85 3.59 -5.85
CA PRO A 41 -3.78 3.67 -6.98
C PRO A 41 -5.24 3.62 -6.48
N ILE A 42 -6.16 4.26 -7.19
CA ILE A 42 -7.58 4.33 -6.78
C ILE A 42 -8.24 2.95 -6.66
N TYR A 43 -7.79 1.96 -7.43
CA TYR A 43 -8.30 0.59 -7.34
C TYR A 43 -7.88 -0.12 -6.05
N ALA A 44 -6.92 0.41 -5.28
CA ALA A 44 -6.58 -0.09 -3.94
C ALA A 44 -7.80 -0.10 -3.02
N LEU A 45 -8.78 0.80 -3.23
CA LEU A 45 -10.05 0.78 -2.51
C LEU A 45 -10.80 -0.54 -2.70
N LEU A 46 -10.83 -1.09 -3.92
CA LEU A 46 -11.47 -2.38 -4.18
C LEU A 46 -10.73 -3.51 -3.46
N GLU A 47 -9.40 -3.48 -3.43
CA GLU A 47 -8.57 -4.47 -2.73
C GLU A 47 -8.78 -4.41 -1.21
N ILE A 48 -8.81 -3.19 -0.64
CA ILE A 48 -9.10 -2.96 0.77
C ILE A 48 -10.49 -3.49 1.12
N TYR A 49 -11.53 -3.12 0.35
CA TYR A 49 -12.91 -3.55 0.62
C TYR A 49 -13.08 -5.07 0.47
N ASN A 50 -12.40 -5.68 -0.50
CA ASN A 50 -12.35 -7.13 -0.65
C ASN A 50 -11.70 -7.79 0.59
N ALA A 51 -10.60 -7.22 1.10
CA ALA A 51 -9.97 -7.72 2.33
C ALA A 51 -10.92 -7.59 3.53
N LEU A 52 -11.55 -6.43 3.74
CA LEU A 52 -12.54 -6.20 4.81
C LEU A 52 -13.69 -7.21 4.77
N THR A 53 -14.19 -7.51 3.57
CA THR A 53 -15.24 -8.51 3.36
C THR A 53 -14.79 -9.91 3.81
N LYS A 54 -13.54 -10.30 3.51
CA LYS A 54 -12.97 -11.57 3.98
C LYS A 54 -12.86 -11.63 5.51
N TYR A 55 -12.46 -10.55 6.19
CA TYR A 55 -12.43 -10.51 7.66
C TYR A 55 -13.83 -10.63 8.27
N TYR A 56 -14.83 -9.99 7.67
CA TYR A 56 -16.21 -10.11 8.10
C TYR A 56 -16.75 -11.54 7.94
N ILE A 57 -16.54 -12.18 6.78
CA ILE A 57 -16.95 -13.57 6.54
C ILE A 57 -16.28 -14.53 7.54
N ARG A 58 -15.02 -14.26 7.89
CA ARG A 58 -14.27 -15.02 8.92
C ARG A 58 -14.68 -14.67 10.36
N LYS A 59 -15.68 -13.81 10.57
CA LYS A 59 -16.15 -13.33 11.88
C LYS A 59 -15.09 -12.63 12.73
N ILE A 60 -14.05 -12.09 12.09
CA ILE A 60 -13.01 -11.28 12.74
C ILE A 60 -13.53 -9.85 12.96
N LEU A 61 -14.34 -9.35 12.03
CA LEU A 61 -15.02 -8.07 12.12
C LEU A 61 -16.55 -8.26 12.17
N ASP A 62 -17.21 -7.38 12.90
CA ASP A 62 -18.65 -7.18 12.87
C ASP A 62 -18.99 -5.92 12.04
N ARG A 63 -20.29 -5.64 11.87
CA ARG A 63 -20.77 -4.49 11.08
C ARG A 63 -20.33 -3.15 11.66
N GLU A 64 -20.28 -3.03 12.99
CA GLU A 64 -19.91 -1.79 13.66
C GLU A 64 -18.43 -1.48 13.43
N LYS A 65 -17.55 -2.47 13.63
CA LYS A 65 -16.13 -2.35 13.33
C LYS A 65 -15.87 -2.04 11.87
N LEU A 66 -16.57 -2.70 10.94
CA LEU A 66 -16.46 -2.40 9.50
C LEU A 66 -16.79 -0.93 9.21
N SER A 67 -17.92 -0.43 9.73
CA SER A 67 -18.33 0.96 9.54
C SER A 67 -17.29 1.94 10.09
N LYS A 68 -16.76 1.66 11.28
CA LYS A 68 -15.68 2.45 11.89
C LYS A 68 -14.40 2.45 11.05
N ILE A 69 -13.99 1.30 10.52
CA ILE A 69 -12.79 1.18 9.68
C ILE A 69 -12.96 1.98 8.38
N ILE A 70 -14.12 1.90 7.72
CA ILE A 70 -14.41 2.66 6.51
C ILE A 70 -14.37 4.16 6.79
N HIS A 71 -14.99 4.62 7.88
CA HIS A 71 -14.93 6.02 8.27
C HIS A 71 -13.48 6.49 8.48
N LEU A 72 -12.68 5.72 9.24
CA LEU A 72 -11.26 6.04 9.47
C LEU A 72 -10.41 6.00 8.18
N LEU A 73 -10.73 5.12 7.24
CA LEU A 73 -10.07 5.07 5.93
C LEU A 73 -10.28 6.39 5.17
N HIS A 74 -11.50 6.93 5.14
CA HIS A 74 -11.77 8.21 4.51
C HIS A 74 -11.10 9.38 5.23
N GLU A 75 -11.17 9.41 6.57
CA GLU A 75 -10.53 10.45 7.39
C GLU A 75 -9.00 10.44 7.28
N SER A 76 -8.40 9.29 6.92
CA SER A 76 -6.95 9.18 6.76
C SER A 76 -6.38 9.97 5.58
N ARG A 77 -7.24 10.44 4.65
CA ARG A 77 -6.84 11.26 3.48
C ARG A 77 -5.64 10.68 2.72
N ILE A 78 -5.62 9.36 2.50
CA ILE A 78 -4.67 8.71 1.59
C ILE A 78 -4.84 9.32 0.20
N ASN A 79 -3.73 9.65 -0.47
CA ASN A 79 -3.78 10.18 -1.82
C ASN A 79 -3.98 9.03 -2.82
N PHE A 80 -5.22 8.87 -3.28
CA PHE A 80 -5.54 7.89 -4.30
C PHE A 80 -5.37 8.46 -5.71
N ILE A 81 -4.48 7.86 -6.49
CA ILE A 81 -4.17 8.28 -7.86
C ILE A 81 -5.05 7.52 -8.84
N ASN A 82 -5.68 8.23 -9.78
CA ASN A 82 -6.48 7.62 -10.84
C ASN A 82 -5.65 6.70 -11.73
N ILE A 83 -6.32 5.77 -12.39
CA ILE A 83 -5.66 4.89 -13.36
C ILE A 83 -5.32 5.70 -14.60
N GLU A 84 -4.05 5.75 -14.95
CA GLU A 84 -3.57 6.42 -16.15
C GLU A 84 -3.10 5.40 -17.19
N ARG A 85 -3.50 5.58 -18.45
CA ARG A 85 -3.13 4.69 -19.56
C ARG A 85 -1.61 4.58 -19.71
N THR A 86 -0.88 5.67 -19.53
CA THR A 86 0.58 5.73 -19.59
C THR A 86 1.25 4.85 -18.53
N ILE A 87 0.69 4.80 -17.32
CA ILE A 87 1.17 3.95 -16.22
C ILE A 87 0.75 2.50 -16.48
N LEU A 88 -0.47 2.25 -16.97
CA LEU A 88 -0.93 0.91 -17.36
C LEU A 88 -0.05 0.26 -18.43
N ASP A 89 0.32 1.00 -19.48
CA ASP A 89 1.16 0.48 -20.57
C ASP A 89 2.56 0.06 -20.03
N LYS A 90 3.13 0.86 -19.13
CA LYS A 90 4.38 0.54 -18.43
C LYS A 90 4.21 -0.65 -17.48
N ALA A 91 3.11 -0.71 -16.73
CA ALA A 91 2.79 -1.81 -15.82
C ALA A 91 2.59 -3.13 -16.57
N LEU A 92 1.97 -3.11 -17.76
CA LEU A 92 1.85 -4.29 -18.62
C LEU A 92 3.22 -4.81 -19.03
N LYS A 93 4.11 -3.94 -19.52
CA LYS A 93 5.48 -4.32 -19.87
C LYS A 93 6.21 -4.92 -18.65
N TYR A 94 6.16 -4.24 -17.51
CA TYR A 94 6.77 -4.71 -16.27
C TYR A 94 6.23 -6.08 -15.82
N SER A 95 4.91 -6.26 -15.87
CA SER A 95 4.22 -7.50 -15.50
C SER A 95 4.69 -8.68 -16.35
N LEU A 96 4.82 -8.48 -17.67
CA LEU A 96 5.29 -9.52 -18.59
C LEU A 96 6.76 -9.89 -18.35
N GLU A 97 7.63 -8.90 -18.14
CA GLU A 97 9.07 -9.11 -17.92
C GLU A 97 9.37 -9.77 -16.58
N ASN A 98 8.57 -9.50 -15.54
CA ASN A 98 8.83 -9.94 -14.17
C ASN A 98 7.87 -11.04 -13.67
N HIS A 99 6.92 -11.48 -14.50
CA HIS A 99 5.92 -12.50 -14.18
C HIS A 99 5.13 -12.19 -12.89
N VAL A 100 4.66 -10.95 -12.75
CA VAL A 100 3.80 -10.49 -11.64
C VAL A 100 2.44 -10.07 -12.16
N THR A 101 1.44 -9.97 -11.28
CA THR A 101 0.11 -9.52 -11.73
C THR A 101 0.14 -8.06 -12.18
N ILE A 102 -0.83 -7.66 -13.00
CA ILE A 102 -0.95 -6.25 -13.43
C ILE A 102 -1.16 -5.30 -12.24
N TYR A 103 -1.83 -5.78 -11.18
CA TYR A 103 -2.07 -5.03 -9.95
C TYR A 103 -0.75 -4.74 -9.23
N ASP A 104 0.07 -5.76 -9.00
CA ASP A 104 1.38 -5.62 -8.35
C ASP A 104 2.32 -4.72 -9.17
N ALA A 105 2.35 -4.95 -10.49
CA ALA A 105 3.17 -4.16 -11.42
C ALA A 105 2.80 -2.68 -11.38
N TYR A 106 1.52 -2.34 -11.30
CA TYR A 106 1.07 -0.96 -11.30
C TYR A 106 1.48 -0.23 -10.01
N TYR A 107 1.43 -0.87 -8.83
CA TYR A 107 2.00 -0.28 -7.61
C TYR A 107 3.49 0.03 -7.77
N ILE A 108 4.26 -0.88 -8.35
CA ILE A 108 5.71 -0.71 -8.54
C ILE A 108 5.99 0.42 -9.55
N VAL A 109 5.33 0.40 -10.70
CA VAL A 109 5.48 1.44 -11.73
C VAL A 109 5.04 2.80 -11.19
N LEU A 110 3.97 2.88 -10.40
CA LEU A 110 3.56 4.12 -9.75
C LEU A 110 4.69 4.69 -8.86
N ALA A 111 5.41 3.85 -8.14
CA ALA A 111 6.57 4.28 -7.36
C ALA A 111 7.73 4.76 -8.24
N TYR A 112 7.95 4.20 -9.43
CA TYR A 112 8.89 4.75 -10.41
C TYR A 112 8.50 6.15 -10.87
N GLU A 113 7.24 6.36 -11.26
CA GLU A 113 6.74 7.67 -11.72
C GLU A 113 6.85 8.74 -10.63
N LEU A 114 6.56 8.36 -9.38
CA LEU A 114 6.63 9.25 -8.22
C LEU A 114 8.04 9.34 -7.61
N LYS A 115 9.05 8.68 -8.21
CA LYS A 115 10.43 8.61 -7.72
C LYS A 115 10.52 8.17 -6.25
N THR A 116 9.67 7.24 -5.83
CA THR A 116 9.58 6.73 -4.45
C THR A 116 9.67 5.20 -4.37
N ILE A 117 9.31 4.62 -3.22
CA ILE A 117 9.29 3.21 -2.85
C ILE A 117 7.84 2.77 -2.65
N THR A 118 7.52 1.57 -3.12
CA THR A 118 6.34 0.79 -2.76
C THR A 118 6.66 -0.07 -1.54
N TYR A 119 5.84 0.05 -0.50
CA TYR A 119 5.85 -0.83 0.65
C TYR A 119 4.71 -1.83 0.57
N THR A 120 5.04 -3.12 0.70
CA THR A 120 4.08 -4.24 0.71
C THR A 120 4.32 -5.16 1.90
N ALA A 121 3.31 -5.94 2.26
CA ALA A 121 3.42 -7.10 3.15
C ALA A 121 3.27 -8.43 2.39
N ASP A 122 3.27 -8.43 1.04
CA ASP A 122 3.25 -9.66 0.24
C ASP A 122 4.65 -10.27 0.13
N GLU A 123 4.93 -11.25 1.00
CA GLU A 123 6.20 -11.96 1.01
C GLU A 123 6.47 -12.77 -0.27
N LYS A 124 5.42 -13.23 -0.97
CA LYS A 124 5.59 -13.99 -2.23
C LYS A 124 6.06 -13.04 -3.34
N LEU A 125 5.46 -11.87 -3.45
CA LEU A 125 5.88 -10.83 -4.39
C LEU A 125 7.32 -10.38 -4.11
N LEU A 126 7.64 -10.09 -2.85
CA LEU A 126 8.99 -9.71 -2.42
C LEU A 126 10.02 -10.80 -2.73
N LYS A 127 9.68 -12.07 -2.52
CA LYS A 127 10.57 -13.19 -2.84
C LYS A 127 10.78 -13.32 -4.35
N ASN A 128 9.74 -13.15 -5.16
CA ASN A 128 9.82 -13.22 -6.62
C ASN A 128 10.71 -12.11 -7.21
N LEU A 129 10.61 -10.90 -6.66
CA LEU A 129 11.32 -9.71 -7.13
C LEU A 129 12.61 -9.40 -6.35
N LYS A 130 13.04 -10.31 -5.47
CA LYS A 130 14.23 -10.14 -4.65
C LYS A 130 15.45 -9.84 -5.51
N ASN A 131 16.17 -8.77 -5.17
CA ASN A 131 17.34 -8.25 -5.90
C ASN A 131 17.07 -7.76 -7.33
N LYS A 132 15.82 -7.77 -7.80
CA LYS A 132 15.42 -7.28 -9.12
C LYS A 132 14.74 -5.92 -9.05
N GLU A 133 13.94 -5.71 -8.00
CA GLU A 133 13.14 -4.50 -7.85
C GLU A 133 13.58 -3.66 -6.63
N PRO A 134 14.41 -2.62 -6.81
CA PRO A 134 14.89 -1.79 -5.70
C PRO A 134 13.81 -0.86 -5.13
N ARG A 135 12.73 -0.59 -5.87
CA ARG A 135 11.61 0.24 -5.40
C ARG A 135 10.52 -0.53 -4.67
N LEU A 136 10.68 -1.84 -4.50
CA LEU A 136 9.75 -2.65 -3.70
C LEU A 136 10.43 -3.05 -2.39
N LYS A 137 9.83 -2.68 -1.26
CA LYS A 137 10.32 -3.03 0.07
C LYS A 137 9.23 -3.65 0.91
N HIS A 138 9.67 -4.46 1.87
CA HIS A 138 8.76 -4.97 2.88
C HIS A 138 8.39 -3.83 3.85
N ILE A 139 7.14 -3.77 4.30
CA ILE A 139 6.70 -2.80 5.30
C ILE A 139 7.53 -2.83 6.61
N LYS A 140 8.08 -3.98 7.00
CA LYS A 140 8.97 -4.12 8.17
C LYS A 140 10.27 -3.33 8.06
N ASP A 141 10.66 -2.96 6.84
CA ASP A 141 11.85 -2.17 6.55
C ASP A 141 11.53 -0.66 6.48
N TYR A 142 10.25 -0.27 6.67
CA TYR A 142 9.87 1.13 6.71
C TYR A 142 10.51 1.80 7.94
N ARG A 143 11.29 2.85 7.68
CA ARG A 143 11.89 3.72 8.68
C ARG A 143 11.57 5.15 8.28
N TYR A 144 11.39 6.01 9.28
CA TYR A 144 11.27 7.44 9.07
C TYR A 144 12.38 8.12 9.85
N GLU A 145 13.27 8.80 9.11
CA GLU A 145 14.29 9.65 9.67
C GLU A 145 13.86 11.10 9.45
N ASP A 146 13.72 11.84 10.55
CA ASP A 146 13.39 13.25 10.50
C ASP A 146 14.62 14.03 10.01
N LYS A 147 14.63 14.40 8.73
CA LYS A 147 15.76 15.08 8.07
C LYS A 147 15.97 16.52 8.58
N TYR A 148 15.15 16.99 9.52
CA TYR A 148 15.17 18.35 10.06
C TYR A 148 15.35 18.39 11.59
N LYS A 149 15.78 17.27 12.19
CA LYS A 149 16.30 17.24 13.57
C LYS A 149 17.82 17.32 13.59
#